data_AF-A0A633DHL8-F1
#
_entry.id   AF-A0A633DHL8-F1
#
_cell.length_a   1.000
_cell.length_b   1.000
_cell.length_c   1.000
_cell.angle_alpha   90.00
_cell.angle_beta   90.00
_cell.angle_gamma   90.00
#
_symmetry.space_group_name_H-M   'P 1'
#
loop_
_entity.id
_entity.type
_entity.pdbx_description
1 polymer ?
#
loop_
_entity_poly.entity_id
_entity_poly.type
_entity_poly.pdbx_seq_one_letter_code
_entity_poly.pdbx_strand_id
1 'polypeptide(L)'
;MATQITAETLSPITYNQIPVITTELLAKLYGCNVECIHRNHHRNKDRFAEGKHYIIAKGTDLQNLKISLRDFQVIAPNVRKLILWTERGAARHAKMLETDQAWEVFEKLEDCYFSQKCTPSDQKPIIQGDGRTLVIQFDKLGNIITSQEVPNNAWVCTMENFKFFLEQQGWTLINRKKIKSMTVEQLLSLK
;
A
#
# COMPACT_ATOMS: atom_id res chain seq x y z
N MET A 1 -10.27 19.81 -21.21
CA MET A 1 -10.02 20.36 -19.87
C MET A 1 -9.29 19.27 -19.09
N ALA A 2 -7.98 19.41 -18.85
CA ALA A 2 -7.19 18.39 -18.16
C ALA A 2 -7.43 18.52 -16.65
N THR A 3 -7.99 17.49 -16.03
CA THR A 3 -8.15 17.40 -14.58
C THR A 3 -6.77 17.59 -13.94
N GLN A 4 -6.56 18.72 -13.27
CA GLN A 4 -5.35 18.96 -12.49
C GLN A 4 -5.38 17.98 -11.32
N ILE A 5 -4.51 16.98 -11.35
CA ILE A 5 -4.34 16.04 -10.25
C ILE A 5 -3.55 16.78 -9.17
N THR A 6 -4.18 17.04 -8.03
CA THR A 6 -3.56 17.66 -6.86
C THR A 6 -3.32 16.62 -5.78
N ALA A 7 -2.28 16.81 -4.96
CA ALA A 7 -1.93 15.87 -3.88
C ALA A 7 -3.09 15.62 -2.90
N GLU A 8 -3.95 16.62 -2.70
CA GLU A 8 -5.09 16.60 -1.77
C GLU A 8 -6.29 15.78 -2.28
N THR A 9 -6.46 15.66 -3.59
CA THR A 9 -7.59 14.94 -4.21
C THR A 9 -7.25 13.52 -4.62
N LEU A 10 -6.01 13.10 -4.37
CA LEU A 10 -5.47 11.84 -4.84
C LEU A 10 -5.77 10.71 -3.85
N SER A 11 -6.48 9.69 -4.31
CA SER A 11 -6.67 8.45 -3.54
C SER A 11 -5.33 7.72 -3.36
N PRO A 12 -4.95 7.31 -2.13
CA PRO A 12 -3.72 6.58 -1.89
C PRO A 12 -3.67 5.26 -2.66
N ILE A 13 -2.58 5.04 -3.37
CA ILE A 13 -2.29 3.74 -3.96
C ILE A 13 -1.59 2.95 -2.87
N THR A 14 -2.09 1.76 -2.56
CA THR A 14 -1.49 0.91 -1.53
C THR A 14 -0.84 -0.31 -2.15
N TYR A 15 0.33 -0.67 -1.62
CA TYR A 15 0.98 -1.94 -1.89
C TYR A 15 1.32 -2.59 -0.56
N ASN A 16 0.74 -3.75 -0.28
CA ASN A 16 0.85 -4.43 1.02
C ASN A 16 0.56 -3.49 2.20
N GLN A 17 -0.52 -2.69 2.10
CA GLN A 17 -0.95 -1.71 3.12
C GLN A 17 0.00 -0.52 3.34
N ILE A 18 1.05 -0.39 2.52
CA ILE A 18 1.95 0.76 2.54
C ILE A 18 1.48 1.73 1.44
N PRO A 19 1.22 3.01 1.77
CA PRO A 19 0.94 4.02 0.75
C PRO A 19 2.19 4.21 -0.11
N VAL A 20 2.01 4.05 -1.41
CA VAL A 20 3.09 4.13 -2.40
C VAL A 20 2.63 4.93 -3.60
N ILE A 21 3.54 5.60 -4.28
CA ILE A 21 3.23 6.40 -5.46
C ILE A 21 4.00 5.90 -6.69
N THR A 22 3.36 5.88 -7.85
CA THR A 22 4.00 5.47 -9.11
C THR A 22 4.96 6.56 -9.61
N THR A 23 5.89 6.17 -10.50
CA THR A 23 6.87 7.13 -11.05
C THR A 23 6.19 8.20 -11.89
N GLU A 24 5.16 7.82 -12.65
CA GLU A 24 4.42 8.73 -13.53
C GLU A 24 3.61 9.74 -12.74
N LEU A 25 2.95 9.29 -11.66
CA LEU A 25 2.17 10.16 -10.79
C LEU A 25 3.06 11.12 -10.01
N LEU A 26 4.18 10.60 -9.47
CA LEU A 26 5.17 11.42 -8.77
C LEU A 26 5.77 12.50 -9.68
N ALA A 27 6.09 12.15 -10.93
CA ALA A 27 6.59 13.10 -11.92
C ALA A 27 5.57 14.21 -12.20
N LYS A 28 4.31 13.83 -12.43
CA LYS A 28 3.20 14.77 -12.67
C LYS A 28 3.00 15.73 -11.50
N LEU A 29 3.02 15.21 -10.27
CA LEU A 29 2.86 16.01 -9.06
C LEU A 29 4.01 17.01 -8.87
N TYR A 30 5.25 16.57 -9.05
CA TYR A 30 6.43 17.45 -8.96
C TYR A 30 6.63 18.37 -10.17
N GLY A 31 5.75 18.32 -11.17
CA GLY A 31 5.87 19.14 -12.38
C GLY A 31 7.10 18.82 -13.23
N CYS A 32 7.61 17.58 -13.15
CA CYS A 32 8.78 17.14 -13.89
C CYS A 32 8.44 15.97 -14.82
N ASN A 33 9.37 15.63 -15.72
CA ASN A 33 9.18 14.48 -16.60
C ASN A 33 9.59 13.16 -15.89
N VAL A 34 9.03 12.05 -16.33
CA VAL A 34 9.29 10.70 -15.77
C VAL A 34 10.78 10.36 -15.83
N GLU A 35 11.48 10.78 -16.88
CA GLU A 35 12.93 10.61 -17.02
C GLU A 35 13.72 11.37 -15.96
N CYS A 36 13.19 12.48 -15.41
CA CYS A 36 13.83 13.18 -14.31
C CYS A 36 13.86 12.31 -13.05
N ILE A 37 12.76 11.66 -12.70
CA ILE A 37 12.68 10.73 -11.57
C ILE A 37 13.61 9.53 -11.79
N HIS A 38 13.60 8.93 -12.98
CA HIS A 38 14.50 7.83 -13.32
C HIS A 38 15.98 8.22 -13.26
N ARG A 39 16.35 9.36 -13.86
CA ARG A 39 17.72 9.87 -13.86
C ARG A 39 18.19 10.17 -12.45
N ASN A 40 17.33 10.74 -11.63
CA ASN A 40 17.62 11.04 -10.23
C ASN A 40 17.87 9.76 -9.42
N HIS A 41 16.97 8.77 -9.52
CA HIS A 41 17.19 7.46 -8.91
C HIS A 41 18.48 6.81 -9.39
N HIS A 42 18.77 6.89 -10.69
CA HIS A 42 19.97 6.28 -11.27
C HIS A 42 21.28 6.93 -10.79
N ARG A 43 21.31 8.26 -10.69
CA ARG A 43 22.49 9.02 -10.22
C ARG A 43 22.74 8.87 -8.73
N ASN A 44 21.68 8.66 -7.96
CA ASN A 44 21.73 8.60 -6.50
C ASN A 44 21.45 7.19 -5.96
N LYS A 45 21.69 6.13 -6.74
CA LYS A 45 21.34 4.74 -6.40
C LYS A 45 21.80 4.35 -4.99
N ASP A 46 23.01 4.72 -4.60
CA ASP A 46 23.58 4.38 -3.29
C ASP A 46 22.81 4.97 -2.11
N ARG A 47 22.06 6.05 -2.37
CA ARG A 47 21.18 6.63 -1.37
C ARG A 47 19.94 5.75 -1.26
N PHE A 48 19.35 5.31 -2.37
CA PHE A 48 18.11 4.53 -2.42
C PHE A 48 18.30 3.06 -2.01
N ALA A 49 17.28 2.52 -1.34
CA ALA A 49 17.30 1.15 -0.82
C ALA A 49 15.92 0.55 -1.03
N GLU A 50 15.89 -0.62 -1.66
CA GLU A 50 14.67 -1.39 -1.88
C GLU A 50 14.03 -1.78 -0.54
N GLY A 51 12.71 -1.73 -0.47
CA GLY A 51 11.91 -1.94 0.75
C GLY A 51 11.86 -0.74 1.70
N LYS A 52 12.80 0.22 1.60
CA LYS A 52 12.80 1.44 2.42
C LYS A 52 12.36 2.69 1.67
N HIS A 53 12.81 2.84 0.43
CA HIS A 53 12.59 4.03 -0.37
C HIS A 53 11.72 3.71 -1.59
N TYR A 54 11.89 2.53 -2.15
CA TYR A 54 11.08 2.05 -3.26
C TYR A 54 10.81 0.55 -3.12
N ILE A 55 9.76 0.10 -3.78
CA ILE A 55 9.37 -1.30 -3.89
C ILE A 55 9.22 -1.63 -5.38
N ILE A 56 9.59 -2.83 -5.79
CA ILE A 56 9.44 -3.26 -7.18
C ILE A 56 8.32 -4.30 -7.27
N ALA A 57 7.19 -3.93 -7.86
CA ALA A 57 6.12 -4.87 -8.18
C ALA A 57 6.43 -5.64 -9.47
N LYS A 58 6.33 -6.96 -9.43
CA LYS A 58 6.58 -7.88 -10.56
C LYS A 58 5.55 -9.01 -10.57
N GLY A 59 5.41 -9.70 -11.70
CA GLY A 59 4.59 -10.92 -11.78
C GLY A 59 3.12 -10.68 -11.42
N THR A 60 2.58 -11.50 -10.52
CA THR A 60 1.18 -11.44 -10.04
C THR A 60 0.86 -10.12 -9.36
N ASP A 61 1.79 -9.60 -8.56
CA ASP A 61 1.62 -8.35 -7.81
C ASP A 61 1.42 -7.16 -8.76
N LEU A 62 2.19 -7.16 -9.86
CA LEU A 62 2.07 -6.15 -10.90
C LEU A 62 0.72 -6.25 -11.63
N GLN A 63 0.20 -7.46 -11.86
CA GLN A 63 -1.11 -7.63 -12.50
C GLN A 63 -2.25 -7.13 -11.61
N ASN A 64 -2.20 -7.45 -10.32
CA ASN A 64 -3.17 -6.95 -9.34
C ASN A 64 -3.13 -5.42 -9.25
N LEU A 65 -1.94 -4.83 -9.21
CA LEU A 65 -1.78 -3.37 -9.25
C LEU A 65 -2.32 -2.74 -10.53
N LYS A 66 -2.05 -3.33 -11.71
CA LYS A 66 -2.61 -2.84 -12.98
C LYS A 66 -4.13 -2.85 -13.01
N ILE A 67 -4.77 -3.82 -12.34
CA ILE A 67 -6.23 -3.86 -12.20
C ILE A 67 -6.69 -2.74 -11.27
N SER A 68 -6.08 -2.60 -10.09
CA SER A 68 -6.44 -1.57 -9.10
C SER A 68 -6.22 -0.14 -9.61
N LEU A 69 -5.25 0.07 -10.51
CA LEU A 69 -4.89 1.39 -11.02
C LEU A 69 -5.62 1.76 -12.30
N ARG A 70 -6.42 0.86 -12.88
CA ARG A 70 -7.01 1.04 -14.22
C ARG A 70 -7.84 2.31 -14.35
N ASP A 71 -8.52 2.72 -13.28
CA ASP A 71 -9.39 3.89 -13.25
C ASP A 71 -8.63 5.21 -13.03
N PHE A 72 -7.38 5.13 -12.52
CA PHE A 72 -6.58 6.29 -12.12
C PHE A 72 -5.38 6.55 -13.04
N GLN A 73 -4.75 5.49 -13.54
CA GLN A 73 -3.54 5.55 -14.34
C GLN A 73 -3.48 4.41 -15.36
N VAL A 74 -3.30 4.77 -16.63
CA VAL A 74 -3.04 3.81 -17.69
C VAL A 74 -1.59 3.34 -17.63
N ILE A 75 -1.38 2.10 -17.20
CA ILE A 75 -0.06 1.45 -17.23
C ILE A 75 0.05 0.61 -18.51
N ALA A 76 1.17 0.73 -19.22
CA ALA A 76 1.36 -0.01 -20.47
C ALA A 76 1.31 -1.54 -20.22
N PRO A 77 0.65 -2.32 -21.10
CA PRO A 77 0.43 -3.75 -20.90
C PRO A 77 1.76 -4.52 -20.80
N ASN A 78 2.77 -4.10 -21.55
CA ASN A 78 4.08 -4.76 -21.64
C ASN A 78 5.04 -4.47 -20.46
N VAL A 79 4.63 -3.64 -19.49
CA VAL A 79 5.45 -3.37 -18.30
C VAL A 79 5.61 -4.67 -17.50
N ARG A 80 6.88 -5.09 -17.33
CA ARG A 80 7.28 -6.30 -16.57
C ARG A 80 7.65 -6.03 -15.12
N LYS A 81 7.93 -4.77 -14.78
CA LYS A 81 8.26 -4.31 -13.43
C LYS A 81 7.77 -2.88 -13.26
N LEU A 82 7.22 -2.55 -12.10
CA LEU A 82 6.83 -1.18 -11.75
C LEU A 82 7.56 -0.79 -10.46
N ILE A 83 8.13 0.42 -10.44
CA ILE A 83 8.75 0.98 -9.25
C ILE A 83 7.70 1.81 -8.54
N LEU A 84 7.49 1.49 -7.27
CA LEU A 84 6.57 2.14 -6.36
C LEU A 84 7.40 2.88 -5.31
N TRP A 85 7.17 4.19 -5.17
CA TRP A 85 7.91 5.04 -4.25
C TRP A 85 7.17 5.12 -2.92
N THR A 86 7.86 4.81 -1.84
CA THR A 86 7.36 5.08 -0.49
C THR A 86 7.45 6.58 -0.19
N GLU A 87 6.83 7.04 0.89
CA GLU A 87 6.99 8.40 1.42
C GLU A 87 8.45 8.87 1.45
N ARG A 88 9.35 8.04 2.01
CA ARG A 88 10.79 8.33 2.08
C ARG A 88 11.46 8.40 0.71
N GLY A 89 10.95 7.66 -0.27
CA GLY A 89 11.40 7.74 -1.66
C GLY A 89 10.98 9.03 -2.33
N ALA A 90 9.71 9.41 -2.18
CA ALA A 90 9.16 10.67 -2.67
C ALA A 90 9.92 11.87 -2.08
N ALA A 91 10.13 11.90 -0.76
CA ALA A 91 10.89 12.93 -0.06
C ALA A 91 12.28 13.16 -0.66
N ARG A 92 12.97 12.07 -1.01
CA ARG A 92 14.30 12.15 -1.63
C ARG A 92 14.24 12.71 -3.04
N HIS A 93 13.24 12.33 -3.81
CA HIS A 93 13.03 12.93 -5.11
C HIS A 93 12.80 14.43 -5.01
N ALA A 94 11.95 14.90 -4.10
CA ALA A 94 11.78 16.33 -3.83
C ALA A 94 13.11 17.01 -3.46
N LYS A 95 13.84 16.43 -2.50
CA LYS A 95 15.15 16.93 -2.04
C LYS A 95 16.16 17.08 -3.18
N MET A 96 16.17 16.17 -4.14
CA MET A 96 17.13 16.14 -5.24
C MET A 96 16.67 16.92 -6.48
N LEU A 97 15.37 17.19 -6.61
CA LEU A 97 14.85 18.08 -7.64
C LEU A 97 15.13 19.54 -7.32
N GLU A 98 15.19 19.89 -6.02
CA GLU A 98 15.54 21.24 -5.54
C GLU A 98 14.64 22.34 -6.15
N THR A 99 13.37 22.02 -6.41
CA THR A 99 12.37 22.99 -6.90
C THR A 99 11.34 23.31 -5.84
N ASP A 100 10.95 24.57 -5.72
CA ASP A 100 9.93 25.02 -4.77
C ASP A 100 8.62 24.23 -4.93
N GLN A 101 8.23 23.96 -6.19
CA GLN A 101 7.06 23.13 -6.49
C GLN A 101 7.18 21.71 -5.92
N ALA A 102 8.34 21.06 -6.03
CA ALA A 102 8.50 19.70 -5.53
C ALA A 102 8.48 19.64 -3.99
N TRP A 103 9.00 20.68 -3.33
CA TRP A 103 8.92 20.84 -1.88
C TRP A 103 7.47 21.06 -1.42
N GLU A 104 6.75 22.02 -2.01
CA GLU A 104 5.36 22.33 -1.65
C GLU A 104 4.43 21.13 -1.87
N VAL A 105 4.60 20.43 -2.99
CA VAL A 105 3.79 19.24 -3.30
C VAL A 105 4.14 18.07 -2.39
N PHE A 106 5.41 17.93 -1.97
CA PHE A 106 5.78 16.89 -1.03
C PHE A 106 5.17 17.12 0.36
N GLU A 107 5.16 18.35 0.86
CA GLU A 107 4.51 18.70 2.14
C GLU A 107 3.01 18.30 2.10
N LYS A 108 2.30 18.64 1.02
CA LYS A 108 0.91 18.22 0.81
C LYS A 108 0.76 16.70 0.72
N LEU A 109 1.70 16.00 0.08
CA LEU A 109 1.68 14.53 0.03
C LEU A 109 1.91 13.90 1.40
N GLU A 110 2.76 14.47 2.24
CA GLU A 110 3.01 14.00 3.60
C GLU A 110 1.72 14.09 4.42
N ASP A 111 1.05 15.25 4.41
CA ASP A 111 -0.16 15.50 5.18
C ASP A 111 -1.40 14.75 4.65
N CYS A 112 -1.56 14.66 3.33
CA CYS A 112 -2.79 14.17 2.73
C CYS A 112 -2.68 12.77 2.15
N TYR A 113 -1.53 12.33 1.63
CA TYR A 113 -1.42 11.07 0.89
C TYR A 113 -0.75 9.96 1.69
N PHE A 114 0.39 10.24 2.32
CA PHE A 114 1.14 9.28 3.12
C PHE A 114 0.66 9.20 4.58
N SER A 115 0.12 10.30 5.11
CA SER A 115 -0.54 10.31 6.43
C SER A 115 -1.91 9.63 6.45
N GLN A 116 -2.49 9.33 5.29
CA GLN A 116 -3.54 8.31 5.16
C GLN A 116 -2.92 6.93 5.42
N LYS A 117 -2.51 6.69 6.67
CA LYS A 117 -2.44 5.34 7.21
C LYS A 117 -3.83 4.79 6.97
N CYS A 118 -3.96 3.83 6.06
CA CYS A 118 -5.20 3.10 5.90
C CYS A 118 -5.53 2.52 7.27
N THR A 119 -6.43 3.18 8.01
CA THR A 119 -7.44 2.45 8.72
C THR A 119 -8.03 1.49 7.68
N PRO A 120 -8.16 0.20 7.97
CA PRO A 120 -8.77 -0.78 7.07
C PRO A 120 -10.28 -0.52 6.89
N SER A 121 -10.68 0.72 6.63
CA SER A 121 -12.03 1.09 6.20
C SER A 121 -12.20 0.88 4.69
N ASP A 122 -11.11 0.92 3.90
CA ASP A 122 -11.20 0.76 2.44
C ASP A 122 -11.01 -0.69 1.95
N GLN A 123 -10.93 -1.66 2.86
CA GLN A 123 -10.99 -3.09 2.51
C GLN A 123 -11.92 -3.83 3.47
N LYS A 124 -13.11 -4.16 2.95
CA LYS A 124 -14.15 -5.06 3.49
C LYS A 124 -14.40 -4.91 5.01
N PRO A 125 -15.53 -4.29 5.42
CA PRO A 125 -15.82 -4.08 6.84
C PRO A 125 -15.78 -5.41 7.61
N ILE A 126 -15.47 -5.33 8.91
CA ILE A 126 -15.73 -6.46 9.80
C ILE A 126 -17.25 -6.63 9.82
N ILE A 127 -17.73 -7.75 9.30
CA ILE A 127 -19.16 -8.04 9.20
C ILE A 127 -19.54 -8.81 10.47
N GLN A 128 -20.42 -8.23 11.28
CA GLN A 128 -21.06 -8.98 12.34
C GLN A 128 -22.12 -9.91 11.74
N GLY A 129 -22.07 -11.19 12.10
CA GLY A 129 -23.11 -12.13 11.71
C GLY A 129 -24.46 -11.71 12.26
N ASP A 130 -25.49 -11.88 11.47
CA ASP A 130 -26.89 -11.60 11.79
C ASP A 130 -27.79 -12.83 11.60
N GLY A 131 -27.19 -14.02 11.45
CA GLY A 131 -27.90 -15.27 11.15
C GLY A 131 -28.39 -15.35 9.69
N ARG A 132 -27.98 -14.42 8.84
CA ARG A 132 -28.21 -14.45 7.39
C ARG A 132 -26.92 -14.26 6.60
N THR A 133 -25.87 -13.81 7.27
CA THR A 133 -24.53 -13.70 6.72
C THR A 133 -23.95 -15.09 6.46
N LEU A 134 -23.46 -15.32 5.24
CA LEU A 134 -22.82 -16.56 4.82
C LEU A 134 -21.33 -16.32 4.50
N VAL A 135 -20.47 -17.21 4.98
CA VAL A 135 -19.09 -17.34 4.49
C VAL A 135 -19.09 -18.40 3.41
N ILE A 136 -18.69 -18.01 2.19
CA ILE A 136 -18.65 -18.89 1.03
C ILE A 136 -17.20 -19.05 0.59
N GLN A 137 -16.75 -20.29 0.48
CA GLN A 137 -15.44 -20.63 -0.05
C GLN A 137 -15.56 -20.95 -1.54
N PHE A 138 -14.70 -20.36 -2.36
CA PHE A 138 -14.63 -20.63 -3.80
C PHE A 138 -13.39 -21.44 -4.15
N ASP A 139 -13.47 -22.22 -5.22
CA ASP A 139 -12.31 -22.86 -5.86
C ASP A 139 -11.58 -21.90 -6.80
N LYS A 140 -10.47 -22.38 -7.40
CA LYS A 140 -9.67 -21.59 -8.35
C LYS A 140 -10.42 -21.24 -9.65
N LEU A 141 -11.53 -21.91 -9.92
CA LEU A 141 -12.37 -21.73 -11.11
C LEU A 141 -13.64 -20.89 -10.81
N GLY A 142 -13.84 -20.47 -9.56
CA GLY A 142 -14.99 -19.67 -9.13
C GLY A 142 -16.21 -20.48 -8.72
N ASN A 143 -16.12 -21.80 -8.58
CA ASN A 143 -17.21 -22.63 -8.07
C ASN A 143 -17.26 -22.59 -6.54
N ILE A 144 -18.47 -22.67 -5.99
CA ILE A 144 -18.67 -22.75 -4.53
C ILE A 144 -18.22 -24.13 -4.03
N ILE A 145 -17.25 -24.13 -3.11
CA ILE A 145 -16.80 -25.34 -2.41
C ILE A 145 -17.66 -25.56 -1.15
N THR A 146 -17.84 -24.52 -0.35
CA THR A 146 -18.58 -24.58 0.91
C THR A 146 -19.29 -23.27 1.19
N SER A 147 -20.42 -23.36 1.91
CA SER A 147 -21.10 -22.22 2.52
C SER A 147 -21.35 -22.53 4.00
N GLN A 148 -21.13 -21.55 4.85
CA GLN A 148 -21.38 -21.64 6.30
C GLN A 148 -22.11 -20.39 6.76
N GLU A 149 -23.11 -20.56 7.61
CA GLU A 149 -23.81 -19.46 8.25
C GLU A 149 -22.98 -18.89 9.41
N VAL A 150 -22.97 -17.57 9.52
CA VAL A 150 -22.24 -16.86 10.57
C VAL A 150 -23.20 -16.61 11.74
N PRO A 151 -22.92 -17.17 12.92
CA PRO A 151 -23.72 -16.93 14.13
C PRO A 151 -23.75 -15.45 14.51
N ASN A 152 -24.81 -15.02 15.21
CA ASN A 152 -25.03 -13.61 15.63
C ASN A 152 -23.89 -12.99 16.48
N ASN A 153 -23.10 -13.84 17.14
CA ASN A 153 -21.99 -13.43 18.00
C ASN A 153 -20.62 -13.61 17.33
N ALA A 154 -20.58 -13.96 16.05
CA ALA A 154 -19.36 -14.15 15.29
C ALA A 154 -19.12 -12.98 14.34
N TRP A 155 -17.85 -12.61 14.18
CA TRP A 155 -17.40 -11.53 13.30
C TRP A 155 -16.60 -12.13 12.14
N VAL A 156 -16.88 -11.70 10.92
CA VAL A 156 -16.15 -12.09 9.72
C VAL A 156 -15.27 -10.94 9.28
N CYS A 157 -13.98 -11.20 9.18
CA CYS A 157 -13.01 -10.26 8.66
C CYS A 157 -11.84 -10.99 8.01
N THR A 158 -11.04 -10.26 7.23
CA THR A 158 -9.76 -10.78 6.74
C THR A 158 -8.79 -10.91 7.90
N MET A 159 -7.80 -11.80 7.76
CA MET A 159 -6.72 -11.94 8.75
C MET A 159 -5.98 -10.62 9.02
N GLU A 160 -5.88 -9.79 7.98
CA GLU A 160 -5.28 -8.47 8.02
C GLU A 160 -6.08 -7.49 8.88
N ASN A 161 -7.40 -7.42 8.68
CA ASN A 161 -8.28 -6.56 9.48
C ASN A 161 -8.30 -7.01 10.94
N PHE A 162 -8.25 -8.33 11.18
CA PHE A 162 -8.13 -8.88 12.53
C PHE A 162 -6.82 -8.49 13.21
N LYS A 163 -5.68 -8.60 12.50
CA LYS A 163 -4.36 -8.20 13.02
C LYS A 163 -4.33 -6.71 13.38
N PHE A 164 -4.83 -5.87 12.49
CA PHE A 164 -4.92 -4.43 12.73
C PHE A 164 -5.78 -4.11 13.97
N PHE A 165 -6.96 -4.73 14.09
CA PHE A 165 -7.83 -4.55 15.26
C PHE A 165 -7.10 -4.90 16.56
N LEU A 166 -6.38 -6.02 16.59
CA LEU A 166 -5.58 -6.42 17.74
C LEU A 166 -4.51 -5.37 18.09
N GLU A 167 -3.78 -4.87 17.09
CA GLU A 167 -2.72 -3.87 17.28
C GLU A 167 -3.24 -2.56 17.86
N GLN A 168 -4.42 -2.08 17.43
CA GLN A 168 -5.09 -0.91 18.01
C GLN A 168 -5.44 -1.10 19.49
N GLN A 169 -5.73 -2.33 19.89
CA GLN A 169 -6.00 -2.70 21.27
C GLN A 169 -4.72 -3.04 22.07
N GLY A 170 -3.54 -2.84 21.48
CA GLY A 170 -2.24 -3.11 22.12
C GLY A 170 -1.81 -4.59 22.08
N TRP A 171 -2.45 -5.42 21.25
CA TRP A 171 -2.15 -6.84 21.10
C TRP A 171 -1.37 -7.11 19.81
N THR A 172 -0.36 -7.98 19.88
CA THR A 172 0.40 -8.43 18.70
C THR A 172 0.20 -9.92 18.50
N LEU A 173 -0.19 -10.33 17.28
CA LEU A 173 -0.33 -11.73 16.93
C LEU A 173 1.03 -12.34 16.56
N ILE A 174 1.50 -13.35 17.29
CA ILE A 174 2.78 -14.00 17.05
C ILE A 174 2.62 -15.52 17.06
N ASN A 175 3.27 -16.21 16.12
CA ASN A 175 3.29 -17.66 16.10
C ASN A 175 4.00 -18.21 17.36
N ARG A 176 3.31 -19.03 18.14
CA ARG A 176 3.83 -19.64 19.37
C ARG A 176 5.18 -20.34 19.19
N LYS A 177 5.42 -21.01 18.06
CA LYS A 177 6.71 -21.68 17.78
C LYS A 177 7.84 -20.66 17.60
N LYS A 178 7.55 -19.49 17.03
CA LYS A 178 8.50 -18.40 16.81
C LYS A 178 8.88 -17.70 18.11
N ILE A 179 7.92 -17.53 19.04
CA ILE A 179 8.19 -16.96 20.38
C ILE A 179 9.27 -17.77 21.12
N LYS A 180 9.21 -19.10 21.04
CA LYS A 180 10.17 -19.99 21.73
C LYS A 180 11.62 -19.84 21.22
N SER A 181 11.81 -19.33 20.01
CA SER A 181 13.12 -19.15 19.39
C SER A 181 13.60 -17.70 19.39
N MET A 182 12.87 -16.76 19.99
CA MET A 182 13.22 -15.34 19.99
C MET A 182 14.04 -14.95 21.22
N THR A 183 14.98 -14.05 21.04
CA THR A 183 15.73 -13.43 22.15
C THR A 183 14.88 -12.36 22.84
N VAL A 184 15.25 -11.99 24.08
CA VAL A 184 14.57 -10.93 24.84
C VAL A 184 14.58 -9.60 24.06
N GLU A 185 15.68 -9.26 23.40
CA GLU A 185 15.79 -8.06 22.56
C GLU A 185 14.84 -8.09 21.36
N GLN A 186 14.75 -9.23 20.66
CA GLN A 186 13.83 -9.40 19.54
C GLN A 186 12.36 -9.32 19.98
N LEU A 187 12.06 -9.66 21.23
CA LEU A 187 10.72 -9.60 21.80
C LEU A 187 10.36 -8.17 22.19
N LEU A 188 11.34 -7.40 22.68
CA LEU A 188 11.19 -5.98 23.01
C LEU A 188 11.09 -5.09 21.77
N SER A 189 11.67 -5.49 20.63
CA SER A 189 11.58 -4.77 19.35
C SER A 189 10.28 -4.98 18.58
N LEU A 190 9.30 -5.70 19.15
CA LEU A 190 7.98 -5.91 18.56
C LEU A 190 7.00 -4.77 18.86
N LYS A 191 7.42 -3.80 19.69
CA LYS A 191 6.69 -2.56 19.98
C LYS A 191 6.80 -1.55 18.84
#